data_AF-W8YR51-F1
#
_entry.id   AF-W8YR51-F1
#
_cell.length_a   1.000
_cell.length_b   1.000
_cell.length_c   1.000
_cell.angle_alpha   90.00
_cell.angle_beta   90.00
_cell.angle_gamma   90.00
#
_symmetry.space_group_name_H-M   'P 1'
#
loop_
_entity.id
_entity.type
_entity.pdbx_description
1 polymer ?
#
loop_
_entity_poly.entity_id
_entity_poly.type
_entity_poly.pdbx_seq_one_letter_code
_entity_poly.pdbx_strand_id
1 'polypeptide(L)'
;MNAVIGAVLRKLLSAYAAALLAASLSLFVPVYGADAAGVFELAEWVFLFILYGGAVLAVCGTLVSFLLEWSCRKWLPGRKAPYILLHAACGAGLGMMLQPASGGAAWMAGLLGCLAGALLAGMDLLLDHWQASPGKLAAALASPVLTLVVAFWLSAQMLN
;
A
#
# COMPACT_ATOMS: atom_id res chain seq x y z
N MET A 1 26.53 -3.18 -0.72
CA MET A 1 25.53 -2.77 0.29
C MET A 1 25.34 -3.93 1.26
N ASN A 2 25.32 -3.70 2.57
CA ASN A 2 25.06 -4.76 3.56
C ASN A 2 23.68 -5.38 3.28
N ALA A 3 23.57 -6.72 3.28
CA ALA A 3 22.33 -7.45 2.96
C ALA A 3 21.13 -6.99 3.82
N VAL A 4 21.39 -6.65 5.08
CA VAL A 4 20.37 -6.12 6.00
C VAL A 4 19.90 -4.72 5.56
N ILE A 5 20.84 -3.84 5.23
CA ILE A 5 20.54 -2.48 4.77
C ILE A 5 19.74 -2.52 3.45
N GLY A 6 20.13 -3.41 2.53
CA GLY A 6 19.40 -3.61 1.28
C GLY A 6 17.98 -4.11 1.48
N ALA A 7 17.78 -5.05 2.42
CA ALA A 7 16.46 -5.55 2.75
C ALA A 7 15.58 -4.45 3.38
N VAL A 8 16.11 -3.67 4.32
CA VAL A 8 15.39 -2.54 4.95
C VAL A 8 14.98 -1.50 3.92
N LEU A 9 15.92 -1.07 3.06
CA LEU A 9 15.63 -0.10 2.01
C LEU A 9 14.54 -0.62 1.06
N ARG A 10 14.62 -1.88 0.63
CA ARG A 10 13.58 -2.51 -0.20
C ARG A 10 12.21 -2.43 0.46
N LYS A 11 12.08 -2.83 1.73
CA LYS A 11 10.80 -2.81 2.45
C LYS A 11 10.23 -1.40 2.58
N LEU A 12 11.07 -0.41 2.88
CA LEU A 12 10.64 0.99 2.96
C LEU A 12 10.15 1.52 1.61
N LEU A 13 10.86 1.19 0.52
CA LEU A 13 10.44 1.56 -0.84
C LEU A 13 9.14 0.86 -1.24
N SER A 14 8.95 -0.41 -0.85
CA SER A 14 7.70 -1.13 -1.06
C SER A 14 6.54 -0.50 -0.31
N ALA A 15 6.76 -0.08 0.94
CA ALA A 15 5.75 0.62 1.75
C ALA A 15 5.38 1.97 1.14
N TYR A 16 6.36 2.74 0.69
CA TYR A 16 6.13 3.99 -0.04
C TYR A 16 5.30 3.77 -1.31
N ALA A 17 5.71 2.82 -2.16
CA ALA A 17 5.01 2.50 -3.40
C ALA A 17 3.58 2.00 -3.14
N ALA A 18 3.40 1.12 -2.15
CA ALA A 18 2.10 0.59 -1.77
C ALA A 18 1.17 1.68 -1.22
N ALA A 19 1.68 2.60 -0.42
CA ALA A 19 0.90 3.73 0.11
C ALA A 19 0.39 4.62 -1.02
N LEU A 20 1.24 4.97 -1.99
CA LEU A 20 0.84 5.76 -3.15
C LEU A 20 -0.18 5.04 -4.03
N LEU A 21 0.02 3.75 -4.30
CA LEU A 21 -0.92 2.96 -5.10
C LEU A 21 -2.27 2.80 -4.38
N ALA A 22 -2.26 2.52 -3.08
CA ALA A 22 -3.49 2.41 -2.30
C ALA A 22 -4.24 3.75 -2.21
N ALA A 23 -3.52 4.87 -2.04
CA ALA A 23 -4.10 6.21 -2.10
C ALA A 23 -4.72 6.49 -3.48
N SER A 24 -4.01 6.15 -4.56
CA SER A 24 -4.52 6.30 -5.94
C SER A 24 -5.80 5.51 -6.16
N LEU A 25 -5.88 4.28 -5.64
CA LEU A 25 -7.06 3.43 -5.78
C LEU A 25 -8.23 3.91 -4.91
N SER A 26 -7.95 4.49 -3.74
CA SER A 26 -9.01 5.04 -2.87
C SER A 26 -9.78 6.19 -3.53
N LEU A 27 -9.16 6.92 -4.47
CA LEU A 27 -9.82 7.97 -5.25
C LEU A 27 -10.97 7.45 -6.13
N PHE A 28 -10.93 6.17 -6.49
CA PHE A 28 -11.96 5.53 -7.32
C PHE A 28 -13.00 4.76 -6.51
N VAL A 29 -12.86 4.68 -5.19
CA VAL A 29 -13.85 4.04 -4.32
C VAL A 29 -14.88 5.10 -3.96
N PRO A 30 -16.13 5.01 -4.46
CA PRO A 30 -17.18 5.94 -4.04
C PRO A 30 -17.41 5.73 -2.54
N VAL A 31 -17.06 6.73 -1.75
CA VAL A 31 -17.45 6.76 -0.33
C VAL A 31 -18.96 7.03 -0.32
N TYR A 32 -19.76 6.01 0.01
CA TYR A 32 -21.20 6.15 0.16
C TYR A 32 -21.49 7.32 1.11
N GLY A 33 -22.12 8.39 0.60
CA GLY A 33 -22.38 9.65 1.31
C GLY A 33 -21.56 10.86 0.82
N ALA A 34 -20.62 10.68 -0.11
CA ALA A 34 -19.78 11.74 -0.69
C ALA A 34 -20.37 12.37 -1.97
N ASP A 35 -21.69 12.32 -2.17
CA ASP A 35 -22.37 12.95 -3.32
C ASP A 35 -22.21 14.50 -3.35
N ALA A 36 -21.49 15.09 -2.39
CA ALA A 36 -21.22 16.51 -2.28
C ALA A 36 -19.74 16.87 -2.01
N ALA A 37 -18.81 15.90 -1.99
CA ALA A 37 -17.41 16.19 -1.66
C ALA A 37 -16.69 16.84 -2.85
N GLY A 38 -16.45 18.15 -2.78
CA GLY A 38 -15.66 18.87 -3.78
C GLY A 38 -14.21 18.42 -3.83
N VAL A 39 -13.47 18.87 -4.84
CA VAL A 39 -12.04 18.52 -5.07
C VAL A 39 -11.14 18.72 -3.83
N PHE A 40 -11.49 19.68 -2.95
CA PHE A 40 -10.72 19.99 -1.74
C PHE A 40 -10.80 18.90 -0.67
N GLU A 41 -11.99 18.33 -0.43
CA GLU A 41 -12.18 17.24 0.53
C GLU A 41 -11.53 15.94 0.03
N LEU A 42 -11.57 15.70 -1.28
CA LEU A 42 -10.89 14.56 -1.90
C LEU A 42 -9.37 14.62 -1.72
N ALA A 43 -8.77 15.80 -1.90
CA ALA A 43 -7.34 16.02 -1.68
C ALA A 43 -6.94 15.83 -0.21
N GLU A 44 -7.78 16.27 0.73
CA GLU A 44 -7.58 16.08 2.17
C GLU A 44 -7.62 14.59 2.54
N TRP A 45 -8.55 13.80 1.99
CA TRP A 45 -8.62 12.36 2.20
C TRP A 45 -7.39 11.62 1.70
N VAL A 46 -6.91 11.95 0.49
CA VAL A 46 -5.66 11.39 -0.05
C VAL A 46 -4.47 11.75 0.83
N PHE A 47 -4.40 13.01 1.29
CA PHE A 47 -3.34 13.47 2.17
C PHE A 47 -3.34 12.72 3.50
N LEU A 48 -4.51 12.57 4.13
CA LEU A 48 -4.68 11.79 5.37
C LEU A 48 -4.30 10.32 5.17
N PHE A 49 -4.69 9.72 4.04
CA PHE A 49 -4.34 8.33 3.74
C PHE A 49 -2.84 8.15 3.53
N ILE A 50 -2.18 9.04 2.79
CA ILE A 50 -0.72 8.99 2.58
C ILE A 50 0.01 9.21 3.91
N LEU A 51 -0.44 10.16 4.74
CA LEU A 51 0.21 10.48 6.00
C LEU A 51 0.01 9.38 7.04
N TYR A 52 -1.24 9.01 7.35
CA TYR A 52 -1.55 7.99 8.36
C TYR A 52 -1.35 6.57 7.82
N GLY A 53 -1.98 6.24 6.70
CA GLY A 53 -1.87 4.91 6.09
C GLY A 53 -0.44 4.60 5.65
N GLY A 54 0.25 5.59 5.07
CA GLY A 54 1.67 5.45 4.72
C GLY A 54 2.58 5.27 5.93
N ALA A 55 2.39 6.00 7.03
CA ALA A 55 3.16 5.79 8.25
C ALA A 55 2.91 4.40 8.85
N VAL A 56 1.65 3.95 8.88
CA VAL A 56 1.27 2.61 9.35
C VAL A 56 1.93 1.53 8.48
N LEU A 57 1.92 1.67 7.15
CA LEU A 57 2.60 0.76 6.24
C LEU A 57 4.13 0.77 6.45
N ALA A 58 4.72 1.95 6.63
CA ALA A 58 6.16 2.12 6.82
C ALA A 58 6.65 1.52 8.14
N VAL A 59 5.86 1.60 9.22
CA VAL A 59 6.25 1.11 10.55
C VAL A 59 5.76 -0.32 10.77
N CYS A 60 4.44 -0.55 10.72
CA CYS A 60 3.85 -1.84 10.99
C CYS A 60 3.99 -2.79 9.79
N GLY A 61 3.71 -2.28 8.59
CA GLY A 61 3.77 -3.07 7.36
C GLY A 61 5.17 -3.63 7.08
N THR A 62 6.22 -2.82 7.24
CA THR A 62 7.60 -3.28 7.04
C THR A 62 8.03 -4.33 8.05
N LEU A 63 7.68 -4.18 9.33
CA LEU A 63 7.96 -5.17 10.38
C LEU A 63 7.27 -6.51 10.07
N VAL A 64 5.96 -6.45 9.75
CA VAL A 64 5.19 -7.62 9.33
C VAL A 64 5.82 -8.26 8.09
N SER A 65 6.28 -7.45 7.14
CA SER A 65 6.90 -7.94 5.91
C SER A 65 8.19 -8.72 6.16
N PHE A 66 9.03 -8.28 7.09
CA PHE A 66 10.21 -9.04 7.51
C PHE A 66 9.84 -10.39 8.15
N LEU A 67 8.87 -10.39 9.07
CA LEU A 67 8.40 -11.59 9.74
C LEU A 67 7.80 -12.61 8.77
N LEU A 68 6.98 -12.13 7.83
CA LEU A 68 6.35 -12.96 6.82
C LEU A 68 7.37 -13.47 5.80
N GLU A 69 8.34 -12.66 5.40
CA GLU A 69 9.40 -13.11 4.50
C GLU A 69 10.25 -14.20 5.15
N TRP A 70 10.66 -14.01 6.40
CA TRP A 70 11.37 -15.04 7.17
C TRP A 70 10.55 -16.32 7.28
N SER A 71 9.27 -16.21 7.63
CA SER A 71 8.36 -17.34 7.77
C SER A 71 8.16 -18.07 6.45
N CYS A 72 7.92 -17.36 5.34
CA CYS A 72 7.75 -17.97 4.02
C CYS A 72 9.05 -18.62 3.53
N ARG A 73 10.21 -18.01 3.75
CA ARG A 73 11.50 -18.63 3.39
C ARG A 73 11.77 -19.91 4.19
N LYS A 74 11.36 -19.94 5.46
CA LYS A 74 11.56 -21.10 6.36
C LYS A 74 10.58 -22.24 6.09
N TRP A 75 9.30 -21.94 5.91
CA TRP A 75 8.23 -22.94 5.88
C TRP A 75 7.63 -23.19 4.50
N LEU A 76 7.72 -22.23 3.57
CA LEU A 76 7.10 -22.28 2.24
C LEU A 76 8.08 -21.83 1.13
N PRO A 77 9.28 -22.43 1.04
CA PRO A 77 10.32 -21.97 0.13
C PRO A 77 9.84 -21.97 -1.33
N GLY A 78 10.17 -20.90 -2.06
CA GLY A 78 9.83 -20.73 -3.48
C GLY A 78 8.37 -20.35 -3.77
N ARG A 79 7.47 -20.34 -2.78
CA ARG A 79 6.06 -19.99 -2.99
C ARG A 79 5.79 -18.51 -2.72
N LYS A 80 5.51 -17.75 -3.78
CA LYS A 80 5.20 -16.31 -3.71
C LYS A 80 3.74 -16.01 -3.32
N ALA A 81 2.79 -16.87 -3.72
CA ALA A 81 1.38 -16.65 -3.44
C ALA A 81 1.04 -16.59 -1.93
N PRO A 82 1.55 -17.50 -1.07
CA PRO A 82 1.30 -17.40 0.37
C PRO A 82 1.82 -16.10 0.99
N TYR A 83 2.93 -15.57 0.48
CA TYR A 83 3.49 -14.31 0.96
C TYR A 83 2.52 -13.13 0.73
N ILE A 84 1.92 -13.05 -0.46
CA ILE A 84 0.93 -12.03 -0.81
C ILE A 84 -0.34 -12.22 0.02
N LEU A 85 -0.85 -13.46 0.12
CA LEU A 85 -2.07 -13.75 0.87
C LEU A 85 -1.94 -13.44 2.36
N LEU A 86 -0.79 -13.76 2.97
CA LEU A 86 -0.52 -13.44 4.37
C LEU A 86 -0.42 -11.93 4.60
N HIS A 87 0.20 -11.18 3.68
CA HIS A 87 0.20 -9.73 3.77
C HIS A 87 -1.20 -9.13 3.63
N ALA A 88 -2.01 -9.66 2.70
CA ALA A 88 -3.39 -9.26 2.53
C ALA A 88 -4.21 -9.52 3.81
N ALA A 89 -4.05 -10.69 4.42
CA ALA A 89 -4.72 -11.03 5.68
C ALA A 89 -4.26 -10.14 6.84
N CYS A 90 -2.96 -9.92 7.02
CA CYS A 90 -2.42 -9.01 8.03
C CYS A 90 -2.89 -7.57 7.81
N GLY A 91 -2.88 -7.10 6.56
CA GLY A 91 -3.38 -5.79 6.19
C GLY A 91 -4.86 -5.62 6.50
N ALA A 92 -5.67 -6.64 6.20
CA ALA A 92 -7.09 -6.64 6.55
C ALA A 92 -7.31 -6.54 8.06
N GLY A 93 -6.59 -7.34 8.85
CA GLY A 93 -6.64 -7.28 10.31
C GLY A 93 -6.23 -5.89 10.84
N LEU A 94 -5.14 -5.32 10.32
CA LEU A 94 -4.69 -3.98 10.72
C LEU A 94 -5.71 -2.91 10.37
N GLY A 95 -6.29 -2.96 9.16
CA GLY A 95 -7.32 -2.02 8.70
C GLY A 95 -8.58 -2.08 9.56
N MET A 96 -8.99 -3.28 9.99
CA MET A 96 -10.11 -3.45 10.92
C MET A 96 -9.79 -2.95 12.34
N MET A 97 -8.55 -3.12 12.81
CA MET A 97 -8.14 -2.70 14.16
C MET A 97 -7.97 -1.19 14.32
N LEU A 98 -7.62 -0.48 13.24
CA LEU A 98 -7.32 0.96 13.29
C LEU A 98 -8.56 1.86 13.17
N GLN A 99 -9.77 1.30 13.07
CA GLN A 99 -10.99 2.10 13.07
C GLN A 99 -11.44 2.48 14.49
N PRO A 100 -11.90 3.73 14.73
CA PRO A 100 -12.67 4.05 15.92
C PRO A 100 -13.99 3.28 15.90
N ALA A 101 -14.38 2.73 17.05
CA ALA A 101 -15.50 1.80 17.23
C ALA A 101 -16.92 2.34 16.88
N SER A 102 -17.04 3.51 16.26
CA SER A 102 -18.30 4.26 16.13
C SER A 102 -18.93 4.31 14.73
N GLY A 103 -18.50 3.51 13.75
CA GLY A 103 -19.11 3.52 12.42
C GLY A 103 -19.02 2.18 11.72
N GLY A 104 -20.14 1.67 11.20
CA GLY A 104 -20.30 0.34 10.57
C GLY A 104 -19.50 0.07 9.28
N ALA A 105 -18.38 0.75 9.07
CA ALA A 105 -17.51 0.64 7.91
C ALA A 105 -16.20 -0.13 8.17
N ALA A 106 -16.09 -0.85 9.29
CA ALA A 106 -14.89 -1.65 9.63
C ALA A 106 -14.50 -2.65 8.52
N TRP A 107 -15.48 -3.19 7.80
CA TRP A 107 -15.25 -4.07 6.66
C TRP A 107 -14.60 -3.35 5.48
N MET A 108 -14.94 -2.08 5.19
CA MET A 108 -14.28 -1.28 4.16
C MET A 108 -12.84 -1.00 4.52
N ALA A 109 -12.57 -0.66 5.78
CA ALA A 109 -11.20 -0.47 6.26
C ALA A 109 -10.38 -1.77 6.19
N GLY A 110 -11.01 -2.92 6.49
CA GLY A 110 -10.42 -4.24 6.27
C GLY A 110 -10.11 -4.53 4.79
N LEU A 111 -11.00 -4.17 3.86
CA LEU A 111 -10.75 -4.33 2.42
C LEU A 111 -9.61 -3.41 1.92
N LEU A 112 -9.58 -2.16 2.38
CA LEU A 112 -8.49 -1.23 2.05
C LEU A 112 -7.16 -1.71 2.64
N GLY A 113 -7.18 -2.21 3.87
CA GLY A 113 -6.02 -2.83 4.51
C GLY A 113 -5.55 -4.08 3.76
N CYS A 114 -6.48 -4.92 3.31
CA CYS A 114 -6.20 -6.10 2.48
C CYS A 114 -5.46 -5.71 1.19
N LEU A 115 -6.00 -4.71 0.48
CA LEU A 115 -5.41 -4.16 -0.74
C LEU A 115 -4.01 -3.58 -0.46
N ALA A 116 -3.87 -2.76 0.57
CA ALA A 116 -2.60 -2.16 0.95
C ALA A 116 -1.53 -3.22 1.29
N GLY A 117 -1.91 -4.27 2.01
CA GLY A 117 -1.05 -5.42 2.31
C GLY A 117 -0.62 -6.16 1.04
N ALA A 118 -1.57 -6.45 0.14
CA ALA A 118 -1.26 -7.11 -1.12
C ALA A 118 -0.33 -6.27 -2.00
N LEU A 119 -0.53 -4.95 -2.07
CA LEU A 119 0.33 -4.01 -2.79
C LEU A 119 1.73 -3.96 -2.18
N LEU A 120 1.85 -3.94 -0.86
CA LEU A 120 3.13 -4.00 -0.16
C LEU A 120 3.91 -5.26 -0.54
N ALA A 121 3.27 -6.42 -0.48
CA ALA A 121 3.90 -7.69 -0.87
C ALA A 121 4.28 -7.73 -2.36
N GLY A 122 3.40 -7.23 -3.23
CA GLY A 122 3.63 -7.17 -4.67
C GLY A 122 4.83 -6.29 -5.02
N MET A 123 4.92 -5.10 -4.41
CA MET A 123 6.04 -4.19 -4.61
C MET A 123 7.33 -4.72 -4.02
N ASP A 124 7.28 -5.38 -2.88
CA ASP A 124 8.46 -6.03 -2.29
C ASP A 124 9.00 -7.16 -3.16
N LEU A 125 8.12 -8.02 -3.69
CA LEU A 125 8.53 -9.04 -4.66
C LEU A 125 9.08 -8.41 -5.94
N LEU A 126 8.45 -7.36 -6.46
CA LEU A 126 8.92 -6.67 -7.68
C LEU A 126 10.32 -6.07 -7.47
N LEU A 127 10.52 -5.36 -6.36
CA LEU A 127 11.78 -4.72 -6.04
C LEU A 127 12.89 -5.72 -5.74
N ASP A 128 12.58 -6.89 -5.16
CA ASP A 128 13.54 -7.98 -4.96
C ASP A 128 14.17 -8.44 -6.29
N HIS A 129 13.38 -8.46 -7.37
CA HIS A 129 13.86 -8.86 -8.70
C HIS A 129 14.63 -7.75 -9.42
N TRP A 130 14.44 -6.48 -9.02
CA TRP A 130 14.96 -5.31 -9.73
C TRP A 130 16.20 -4.69 -9.09
N GLN A 131 16.70 -5.25 -7.97
CA GLN A 131 17.98 -4.85 -7.36
C GLN A 131 19.19 -4.95 -8.30
N ALA A 132 19.04 -5.60 -9.47
CA ALA A 132 20.09 -5.76 -10.47
C ALA A 132 20.23 -4.58 -11.46
N SER A 133 19.30 -3.63 -11.57
CA SER A 133 19.51 -2.47 -12.46
C SER A 133 18.92 -1.13 -11.97
N PRO A 134 19.72 -0.04 -11.93
CA PRO A 134 19.28 1.28 -11.46
C PRO A 134 18.09 1.85 -12.23
N GLY A 135 18.04 1.63 -13.55
CA GLY A 135 16.94 2.12 -14.40
C GLY A 135 15.59 1.46 -14.10
N LYS A 136 15.59 0.16 -13.78
CA LYS A 136 14.36 -0.55 -13.38
C LYS A 136 13.89 -0.08 -12.00
N LEU A 137 14.83 0.13 -11.07
CA LEU A 137 14.50 0.70 -9.76
C LEU A 137 13.85 2.10 -9.89
N ALA A 138 14.43 2.98 -10.71
CA ALA A 138 13.85 4.30 -10.97
C ALA A 138 12.44 4.20 -11.57
N ALA A 139 12.21 3.29 -12.51
CA ALA A 139 10.90 3.05 -13.09
C ALA A 139 9.87 2.51 -12.07
N ALA A 140 10.28 1.60 -11.18
CA ALA A 140 9.44 1.09 -10.09
C ALA A 140 9.01 2.19 -9.12
N LEU A 141 9.87 3.17 -8.88
CA LEU A 141 9.58 4.27 -7.96
C LEU A 141 8.79 5.40 -8.62
N ALA A 142 8.98 5.63 -9.91
CA ALA A 142 8.22 6.61 -10.68
C ALA A 142 6.78 6.14 -10.97
N SER A 143 6.57 4.84 -11.17
CA SER A 143 5.26 4.30 -11.55
C SER A 143 4.14 4.63 -10.55
N PRO A 144 4.28 4.42 -9.22
CA PRO A 144 3.26 4.79 -8.24
C PRO A 144 2.94 6.29 -8.22
N VAL A 145 3.94 7.14 -8.44
CA VAL A 145 3.76 8.59 -8.50
C VAL A 145 2.95 8.97 -9.74
N LEU A 146 3.27 8.40 -10.90
CA LEU A 146 2.51 8.62 -12.13
C LEU A 146 1.07 8.12 -12.00
N THR A 147 0.85 6.95 -11.38
CA THR A 147 -0.49 6.42 -11.11
C THR A 147 -1.29 7.38 -10.24
N LEU A 148 -0.69 7.97 -9.20
CA LEU A 148 -1.38 8.94 -8.34
C LEU A 148 -1.75 10.22 -9.09
N VAL A 149 -0.83 10.76 -9.90
CA VAL A 149 -1.08 11.97 -10.70
C VAL A 149 -2.22 11.73 -11.70
N VAL A 150 -2.23 10.60 -12.39
CA VAL A 150 -3.30 10.23 -13.33
C VAL A 150 -4.63 10.04 -12.60
N ALA A 151 -4.62 9.35 -11.44
CA ALA A 151 -5.83 9.15 -10.64
C ALA A 151 -6.44 10.47 -10.17
N PHE A 152 -5.60 11.41 -9.72
CA PHE A 152 -6.04 12.75 -9.33
C PHE A 152 -6.61 13.53 -10.52
N TRP A 153 -5.93 13.51 -11.67
CA TRP A 153 -6.39 14.18 -12.88
C TRP A 153 -7.75 13.65 -13.36
N LEU A 154 -7.91 12.32 -13.41
CA LEU A 154 -9.19 11.69 -13.78
C LEU A 154 -10.30 12.05 -12.79
N SER A 155 -10.01 12.01 -11.49
CA SER A 155 -11.00 12.36 -10.45
C SER A 155 -11.44 13.82 -10.57
N ALA A 156 -10.51 14.74 -10.88
CA ALA A 156 -10.83 16.15 -11.09
C ALA A 156 -11.69 16.38 -12.35
N GLN A 157 -11.52 15.58 -13.42
CA GLN A 157 -12.37 15.65 -14.61
C GLN A 157 -13.80 15.15 -14.36
N MET A 158 -13.98 14.16 -13.48
CA MET A 158 -15.31 13.63 -13.15
C MET A 158 -16.13 14.56 -12.24
N LEU A 159 -15.49 15.50 -11.56
CA LEU A 159 -16.12 16.45 -10.63
C LEU A 159 -16.49 17.81 -11.28
N ASN A 160 -16.06 18.06 -12.52
CA ASN A 160 -16.41 19.26 -13.32
C ASN A 160 -17.52 18.93 -14.33
#